data_AF-A0A935S2U3-F1
#
_entry.id   AF-A0A935S2U3-F1
#
_cell.length_a   1.000
_cell.length_b   1.000
_cell.length_c   1.000
_cell.angle_alpha   90.00
_cell.angle_beta   90.00
_cell.angle_gamma   90.00
#
_symmetry.space_group_name_H-M   'P 1'
#
loop_
_entity.id
_entity.type
_entity.pdbx_description
1 polymer ?
#
loop_
_entity_poly.entity_id
_entity_poly.type
_entity_poly.pdbx_seq_one_letter_code
_entity_poly.pdbx_strand_id
1 'polypeptide(L)'
;MADSFKYNRINDVGFLIARIFVNREKKFFIETKTPLNSKYSNYSDEPISAENVADIINELIIFSISFDLFIPPYDAVKHVSVMEIQEKASSAVLKTGKRLGYIGHGSGDGSETNFEDETNL
;
A
#
# COMPACT_ATOMS: atom_id res chain seq x y z
N MET A 1 0.39 -7.06 -3.81
CA MET A 1 1.17 -5.83 -4.11
C MET A 1 1.18 -5.43 -5.59
N ALA A 2 1.32 -6.36 -6.55
CA ALA A 2 1.27 -6.00 -7.98
C ALA A 2 -0.03 -5.27 -8.35
N ASP A 3 -1.17 -5.71 -7.84
CA ASP A 3 -2.46 -5.03 -8.01
C ASP A 3 -2.52 -3.66 -7.33
N SER A 4 -1.86 -3.50 -6.17
CA SER A 4 -1.79 -2.23 -5.46
C SER A 4 -1.14 -1.14 -6.31
N PHE A 5 -0.02 -1.48 -6.98
CA PHE A 5 0.64 -0.58 -7.94
C PHE A 5 -0.22 -0.37 -9.18
N LYS A 6 -0.79 -1.44 -9.76
CA LYS A 6 -1.62 -1.38 -10.97
C LYS A 6 -2.85 -0.49 -10.81
N TYR A 7 -3.51 -0.55 -9.66
CA TYR A 7 -4.74 0.21 -9.38
C TYR A 7 -4.49 1.47 -8.53
N ASN A 8 -3.23 1.86 -8.34
CA ASN A 8 -2.83 3.03 -7.54
C ASN A 8 -3.50 3.06 -6.16
N ARG A 9 -3.54 1.91 -5.48
CA ARG A 9 -4.07 1.79 -4.12
C ARG A 9 -3.05 2.34 -3.12
N ILE A 10 -3.06 3.66 -2.98
CA ILE A 10 -2.09 4.43 -2.16
C ILE A 10 -2.09 4.05 -0.67
N ASN A 11 -3.18 3.46 -0.18
CA ASN A 11 -3.35 3.13 1.24
C ASN A 11 -2.97 1.66 1.56
N ASP A 12 -2.51 0.88 0.58
CA ASP A 12 -2.05 -0.48 0.82
C ASP A 12 -0.72 -0.46 1.57
N VAL A 13 -0.67 -1.13 2.72
CA VAL A 13 0.51 -1.20 3.56
C VAL A 13 1.45 -2.29 3.06
N GLY A 14 2.76 -1.99 3.07
CA GLY A 14 3.81 -2.95 2.78
C GLY A 14 4.78 -3.14 3.92
N PHE A 15 5.26 -4.37 4.10
CA PHE A 15 6.28 -4.70 5.09
C PHE A 15 7.62 -4.98 4.42
N LEU A 16 8.67 -4.30 4.88
CA LEU A 16 10.05 -4.59 4.47
C LEU A 16 10.54 -5.82 5.25
N ILE A 17 10.68 -6.95 4.56
CA ILE A 17 11.13 -8.21 5.17
C ILE A 17 12.65 -8.36 5.19
N ALA A 18 13.35 -7.90 4.15
CA ALA A 18 14.79 -8.02 4.01
C ALA A 18 15.38 -6.99 3.06
N ARG A 19 16.68 -6.69 3.22
CA ARG A 19 17.50 -5.89 2.30
C ARG A 19 18.77 -6.67 1.95
N ILE A 20 19.15 -6.68 0.69
CA ILE A 20 20.38 -7.31 0.20
C ILE A 20 21.31 -6.22 -0.30
N PHE A 21 22.52 -6.17 0.25
CA PHE A 21 23.55 -5.22 -0.14
C PHE A 21 24.62 -5.97 -0.91
N VAL A 22 24.98 -5.47 -2.09
CA VAL A 22 26.00 -6.07 -2.96
C VAL A 22 27.08 -5.03 -3.24
N ASN A 23 28.35 -5.40 -3.01
CA ASN A 23 29.48 -4.50 -3.26
C ASN A 23 30.03 -4.65 -4.70
N ARG A 24 31.06 -3.87 -5.05
CA ARG A 24 31.71 -3.93 -6.38
C ARG A 24 32.38 -5.29 -6.68
N GLU A 25 32.78 -6.02 -5.66
CA GLU A 25 33.36 -7.37 -5.76
C GLU A 25 32.29 -8.47 -5.82
N LYS A 26 31.02 -8.10 -5.91
CA LYS A 26 29.85 -9.00 -5.87
C LYS A 26 29.68 -9.78 -4.56
N LYS A 27 30.39 -9.41 -3.49
CA LYS A 27 30.13 -9.92 -2.15
C LYS A 27 28.89 -9.25 -1.58
N PHE A 28 28.14 -9.97 -0.77
CA PHE A 28 26.85 -9.50 -0.30
C PHE A 28 26.63 -9.79 1.18
N PHE A 29 25.76 -9.00 1.81
CA PHE A 29 25.20 -9.30 3.12
C PHE A 29 23.71 -8.96 3.11
N ILE A 30 22.98 -9.51 4.08
CA ILE A 30 21.52 -9.40 4.15
C ILE A 30 21.14 -8.86 5.52
N GLU A 31 20.33 -7.81 5.53
CA GLU A 31 19.66 -7.35 6.73
C GLU A 31 18.23 -7.88 6.75
N THR A 32 17.93 -8.73 7.71
CA THR A 32 16.61 -9.34 7.87
C THR A 32 16.34 -9.64 9.33
N LYS A 33 15.06 -9.73 9.71
CA LYS A 33 14.66 -10.22 11.04
C LYS A 33 14.50 -11.75 11.08
N THR A 34 14.71 -12.42 9.96
CA THR A 34 14.63 -13.88 9.84
C THR A 34 15.89 -14.57 10.36
N PRO A 35 15.84 -15.87 10.69
CA PRO A 35 17.02 -16.65 11.10
C PRO A 35 18.18 -16.59 10.08
N LEU A 36 17.85 -16.33 8.81
CA LEU A 36 18.79 -16.07 7.72
C LEU A 36 19.82 -14.98 8.03
N ASN A 37 19.48 -14.02 8.90
CA ASN A 37 20.40 -12.97 9.36
C ASN A 37 21.68 -13.56 9.99
N SER A 38 21.58 -14.70 10.68
CA SER A 38 22.76 -15.34 11.28
C SER A 38 23.76 -15.82 10.22
N LYS A 39 23.28 -16.33 9.09
CA LYS A 39 24.10 -16.87 7.99
C LYS A 39 24.72 -15.76 7.12
N TYR A 40 24.02 -14.64 6.97
CA TYR A 40 24.40 -13.58 6.01
C TYR A 40 24.51 -12.17 6.62
N SER A 41 24.73 -12.05 7.93
CA SER A 41 24.86 -10.72 8.59
C SER A 41 26.13 -9.96 8.17
N ASN A 42 27.17 -10.68 7.76
CA ASN A 42 28.43 -10.11 7.28
C ASN A 42 28.55 -10.32 5.77
N TYR A 43 29.48 -9.60 5.15
CA TYR A 43 29.82 -9.81 3.75
C TYR A 43 30.22 -11.27 3.51
N SER A 44 29.66 -11.86 2.46
CA SER A 44 30.01 -13.18 1.98
C SER A 44 31.47 -13.24 1.57
N ASP A 45 32.12 -14.37 1.87
CA ASP A 45 33.49 -14.63 1.42
C ASP A 45 33.53 -14.81 -0.11
N GLU A 46 32.53 -15.52 -0.64
CA GLU A 46 32.36 -15.79 -2.06
C GLU A 46 31.43 -14.76 -2.73
N PRO A 47 31.61 -14.50 -4.04
CA PRO A 47 30.68 -13.69 -4.83
C PRO A 47 29.26 -14.26 -4.83
N ILE A 48 28.27 -13.39 -5.04
CA ILE A 48 26.87 -13.78 -5.17
C ILE A 48 26.70 -14.80 -6.32
N SER A 49 26.11 -15.94 -6.00
CA SER A 49 25.79 -17.01 -6.95
C SER A 49 24.28 -17.16 -7.10
N ALA A 50 23.84 -17.79 -8.20
CA ALA A 50 22.42 -18.08 -8.42
C ALA A 50 21.85 -19.03 -7.36
N GLU A 51 22.66 -19.96 -6.87
CA GLU A 51 22.29 -20.92 -5.82
C GLU A 51 22.05 -20.21 -4.49
N ASN A 52 22.97 -19.33 -4.08
CA ASN A 52 22.80 -18.55 -2.85
C ASN A 52 21.54 -17.67 -2.91
N VAL A 53 21.28 -17.05 -4.07
CA VAL A 53 20.08 -16.22 -4.26
C VAL A 53 18.81 -17.07 -4.21
N ALA A 54 18.81 -18.25 -4.80
CA ALA A 54 17.66 -19.17 -4.75
C ALA A 54 17.35 -19.58 -3.30
N ASP A 55 18.38 -19.93 -2.51
CA ASP A 55 18.22 -20.26 -1.09
C ASP A 55 17.63 -19.10 -0.28
N ILE A 56 18.15 -17.88 -0.49
CA ILE A 56 17.68 -16.67 0.16
C ILE A 56 16.21 -16.41 -0.18
N ILE A 57 15.85 -16.48 -1.46
CA ILE A 57 14.47 -16.24 -1.90
C ILE A 57 13.53 -17.29 -1.31
N ASN A 58 13.93 -18.57 -1.30
CA ASN A 58 13.10 -19.63 -0.74
C ASN A 58 12.80 -19.40 0.76
N GLU A 59 13.81 -19.06 1.55
CA GLU A 59 13.66 -18.68 2.96
C GLU A 59 12.75 -17.45 3.14
N LEU A 60 12.91 -16.43 2.30
CA LEU A 60 12.06 -15.22 2.35
C LEU A 60 10.60 -15.52 1.98
N ILE A 61 10.34 -16.46 1.07
CA ILE A 61 8.99 -16.92 0.74
C ILE A 61 8.37 -17.64 1.94
N ILE A 62 9.08 -18.59 2.55
CA ILE A 62 8.63 -19.31 3.75
C ILE A 62 8.32 -18.34 4.90
N PHE A 63 9.21 -17.36 5.11
CA PHE A 63 8.98 -16.32 6.09
C PHE A 63 7.75 -15.47 5.77
N SER A 64 7.59 -15.06 4.52
CA SER A 64 6.45 -14.22 4.10
C SER A 64 5.12 -14.93 4.34
N ILE A 65 5.04 -16.24 4.05
CA ILE A 65 3.85 -17.05 4.34
C ILE A 65 3.58 -17.10 5.85
N SER A 66 4.62 -17.23 6.67
CA SER A 66 4.49 -17.26 8.13
C SER A 66 4.11 -15.91 8.73
N PHE A 67 4.47 -14.81 8.06
CA PHE A 67 4.24 -13.43 8.50
C PHE A 67 2.90 -12.84 8.01
N ASP A 68 2.18 -13.53 7.12
CA ASP A 68 0.95 -13.03 6.45
C ASP A 68 -0.16 -12.58 7.43
N LEU A 69 -0.20 -13.16 8.63
CA LEU A 69 -1.14 -12.81 9.71
C LEU A 69 -0.54 -11.86 10.76
N PHE A 70 0.23 -10.85 10.35
CA PHE A 70 0.75 -9.84 11.28
C PHE A 70 -0.38 -8.92 11.77
N ILE A 71 -1.04 -9.32 12.86
CA ILE A 71 -2.02 -8.50 13.57
C ILE A 71 -1.26 -7.78 14.71
N PRO A 72 -1.42 -6.45 14.85
CA PRO A 72 -0.85 -5.73 15.99
C PRO A 72 -1.38 -6.30 17.32
N PRO A 73 -0.61 -6.22 18.43
CA PRO A 73 -1.07 -6.68 19.74
C PRO A 73 -2.42 -6.05 20.11
N TYR A 74 -3.31 -6.84 20.71
CA TYR A 74 -4.69 -6.42 21.00
C TYR A 74 -4.77 -5.08 21.73
N ASP A 75 -3.95 -4.88 22.76
CA ASP A 75 -3.96 -3.65 23.56
C ASP A 75 -3.57 -2.40 22.77
N ALA A 76 -2.78 -2.55 21.70
CA ALA A 76 -2.38 -1.44 20.84
C ALA A 76 -3.51 -0.95 19.91
N VAL A 77 -4.54 -1.77 19.68
CA VAL A 77 -5.67 -1.46 18.78
C VAL A 77 -7.04 -1.55 19.46
N LYS A 78 -7.06 -1.73 20.79
CA LYS A 78 -8.28 -1.93 21.57
C LYS A 78 -9.21 -0.72 21.54
N HIS A 79 -8.68 0.48 21.35
CA HIS A 79 -9.43 1.73 21.41
C HIS A 79 -9.28 2.47 20.09
N VAL A 80 -10.40 2.95 19.56
CA VAL A 80 -10.46 3.80 18.37
C VAL A 80 -11.40 4.95 18.67
N SER A 81 -10.98 6.17 18.34
CA SER A 81 -11.80 7.37 18.48
C SER A 81 -12.77 7.53 17.31
N VAL A 82 -13.86 8.26 17.53
CA VAL A 82 -14.81 8.61 16.46
C VAL A 82 -14.12 9.42 15.35
N MET A 83 -13.15 10.26 15.71
CA MET A 83 -12.37 11.07 14.77
C MET A 83 -11.56 10.19 13.79
N GLU A 84 -10.84 9.19 14.29
CA GLU A 84 -10.05 8.27 13.46
C GLU A 84 -10.94 7.45 12.50
N ILE A 85 -12.15 7.09 12.93
CA ILE A 85 -13.14 6.41 12.07
C ILE A 85 -13.56 7.35 10.93
N GLN A 86 -13.85 8.62 11.24
CA GLN A 86 -14.30 9.60 10.26
C GLN A 86 -13.18 9.97 9.26
N GLU A 87 -11.94 10.07 9.71
CA GLU A 87 -10.77 10.27 8.84
C GLU A 87 -10.55 9.09 7.89
N LYS A 88 -10.58 7.84 8.40
CA LYS A 88 -10.48 6.65 7.55
C LYS A 88 -11.61 6.56 6.53
N ALA A 89 -12.85 6.87 6.94
CA ALA A 89 -14.00 6.89 6.04
C ALA A 89 -13.84 7.96 4.94
N SER A 90 -13.39 9.17 5.29
CA SER A 90 -13.14 10.25 4.32
C SER A 90 -12.03 9.91 3.33
N SER A 91 -10.96 9.24 3.80
CA SER A 91 -9.81 8.84 2.98
C SER A 91 -10.14 7.71 2.01
N ALA A 92 -11.10 6.85 2.36
CA ALA A 92 -11.62 5.80 1.48
C ALA A 92 -12.52 6.34 0.35
N VAL A 93 -13.10 7.55 0.51
CA VAL A 93 -14.12 8.13 -0.38
C VAL A 93 -13.53 9.18 -1.36
N LEU A 94 -12.21 9.33 -1.46
CA LEU A 94 -11.56 10.26 -2.39
C LEU A 94 -11.62 9.82 -3.87
N LYS A 95 -12.85 9.72 -4.41
CA LYS A 95 -13.16 10.05 -5.81
C LYS A 95 -14.67 10.27 -5.96
N THR A 96 -15.16 11.48 -5.67
CA THR A 96 -16.38 11.97 -6.34
C THR A 96 -16.23 13.46 -6.66
N GLY A 97 -15.92 13.76 -7.93
CA GLY A 97 -16.12 15.11 -8.46
C GLY A 97 -17.62 15.36 -8.52
N LYS A 98 -18.21 15.95 -7.49
CA LYS A 98 -19.57 16.47 -7.59
C LYS A 98 -19.50 17.91 -8.08
N ARG A 99 -20.05 18.15 -9.27
CA ARG A 99 -20.27 19.50 -9.79
C ARG A 99 -21.30 20.16 -8.88
N LEU A 100 -20.87 21.12 -8.08
CA LEU A 100 -21.76 21.98 -7.30
C LEU A 100 -22.44 22.93 -8.28
N GLY A 101 -23.68 22.60 -8.66
CA GLY A 101 -24.57 23.54 -9.34
C GLY A 101 -24.96 24.63 -8.35
N TYR A 102 -24.51 25.85 -8.62
CA TYR A 102 -24.95 27.05 -7.91
C TYR A 102 -26.41 27.34 -8.31
N ILE A 103 -27.34 27.27 -7.35
CA ILE A 103 -28.69 27.85 -7.52
C ILE A 103 -28.64 29.25 -6.90
N GLY A 104 -28.30 30.23 -7.72
CA GLY A 104 -28.50 31.63 -7.36
C GLY A 104 -29.99 31.95 -7.41
N HIS A 105 -30.63 32.05 -6.24
CA HIS A 105 -31.89 32.78 -6.13
C HIS A 105 -31.58 34.27 -6.25
N GLY A 106 -31.78 34.82 -7.45
CA GLY A 106 -31.83 36.24 -7.73
C GLY A 106 -33.20 36.57 -8.32
N SER A 107 -34.02 37.21 -7.51
CA SER A 107 -35.38 37.72 -7.70
C SER A 107 -35.77 38.16 -9.12
N GLY A 108 -36.97 37.78 -9.56
CA GLY A 108 -37.76 38.57 -10.53
C GLY A 108 -38.36 37.82 -11.71
N ASP A 109 -39.66 37.53 -11.57
CA ASP A 109 -40.69 37.40 -12.62
C ASP A 109 -40.65 36.22 -13.61
N GLY A 110 -41.85 35.71 -13.90
CA GLY A 110 -42.09 34.34 -14.36
C GLY A 110 -41.83 34.04 -15.84
N SER A 111 -41.49 32.77 -16.10
CA SER A 111 -41.97 31.98 -17.24
C SER A 111 -41.40 30.56 -17.14
N GLU A 112 -42.26 29.55 -17.24
CA GLU A 112 -41.90 28.13 -17.36
C GLU A 112 -40.93 27.92 -18.53
N THR A 113 -39.84 27.19 -18.30
CA THR A 113 -39.06 26.58 -19.38
C THR A 113 -38.90 25.09 -19.09
N ASN A 114 -39.67 24.29 -19.83
CA ASN A 114 -39.48 22.85 -19.98
C ASN A 114 -38.03 22.59 -20.44
N PHE A 115 -37.28 21.79 -19.67
CA PHE A 115 -36.01 21.25 -20.12
C PHE A 115 -36.30 19.90 -20.78
N GLU A 116 -36.31 19.89 -22.10
CA GLU A 116 -36.30 18.68 -22.91
C GLU A 116 -34.97 17.96 -22.72
N ASP A 117 -35.09 16.69 -22.33
CA ASP A 117 -34.01 15.71 -22.22
C ASP A 117 -33.70 15.20 -23.64
N GLU A 118 -32.77 15.84 -24.34
CA GLU A 118 -32.17 15.25 -25.54
C GLU A 118 -30.80 14.66 -25.21
N THR A 119 -30.85 13.35 -24.99
CA THR A 119 -29.79 12.40 -25.34
C THR A 119 -29.15 12.78 -26.68
N ASN A 120 -27.86 13.10 -26.68
CA ASN A 120 -27.04 13.02 -27.88
C ASN A 120 -25.64 12.46 -27.52
N LEU A 121 -25.19 11.58 -28.41
CA LEU A 121 -24.04 10.68 -28.38
C LEU A 121 -22.72 11.29 -27.87
#